data_AF-A0A7F8RNZ2-F1
#
_entry.id   AF-A0A7F8RNZ2-F1
#
_cell.length_a   1.000
_cell.length_b   1.000
_cell.length_c   1.000
_cell.angle_alpha   90.00
_cell.angle_beta   90.00
_cell.angle_gamma   90.00
#
_symmetry.space_group_name_H-M   'P 1'
#
loop_
_entity.id
_entity.type
_entity.pdbx_description
1 polymer ?
#
loop_
_entity_poly.entity_id
_entity_poly.type
_entity_poly.pdbx_seq_one_letter_code
_entity_poly.pdbx_strand_id
1 'polypeptide(L)'
;MPALSTGSGSDTGLYELLTALPAQLQPHVDSQEDLTFLWDMFGEKILHSLVKIHEKLHYYEKQNPVPILHGAAVLADDALLSVHDTVAQKNYDPVLPPMPDDIDDEEDSVKIIRLVKNREPLGATIKKDEQTGAIIVARIMRGGAADRSGLIHVGDELREVNGIPVEDKRPEEIIQILAQSQGAITFKIIPSIKEETPSKEGK
;
A
#
# COMPACT_ATOMS: atom_id res chain seq x y z
N MET A 1 -7.05 16.18 -36.32
CA MET A 1 -7.10 15.25 -35.17
C MET A 1 -8.48 14.59 -35.20
N PRO A 2 -8.62 13.32 -35.60
CA PRO A 2 -9.91 12.65 -35.51
C PRO A 2 -10.28 12.48 -34.03
N ALA A 3 -11.44 12.98 -33.63
CA ALA A 3 -11.93 12.83 -32.27
C ALA A 3 -12.31 11.35 -32.03
N LEU A 4 -12.01 10.83 -30.84
CA LEU A 4 -12.33 9.45 -30.43
C LEU A 4 -13.84 9.12 -30.39
N SER A 5 -14.71 10.07 -30.73
CA SER A 5 -16.16 10.02 -30.54
C SER A 5 -16.96 9.58 -31.79
N THR A 6 -16.34 9.38 -32.95
CA THR A 6 -17.10 9.09 -34.18
C THR A 6 -16.55 7.87 -34.92
N GLY A 7 -17.00 6.68 -34.55
CA GLY A 7 -16.74 5.49 -35.35
C GLY A 7 -17.57 4.31 -34.86
N SER A 8 -18.54 3.91 -35.70
CA SER A 8 -19.48 2.81 -35.51
C SER A 8 -18.83 1.54 -34.97
N GLY A 9 -19.22 1.14 -33.76
CA GLY A 9 -18.83 -0.14 -33.17
C GLY A 9 -19.22 -0.24 -31.70
N SER A 10 -20.36 -0.90 -31.46
CA SER A 10 -20.72 -1.58 -30.19
C SER A 10 -20.65 -0.79 -28.88
N ASP A 11 -21.39 0.32 -28.76
CA ASP A 11 -21.38 1.17 -27.56
C ASP A 11 -22.20 0.64 -26.36
N THR A 12 -23.09 -0.34 -26.55
CA THR A 12 -24.08 -0.75 -25.54
C THR A 12 -23.69 -1.99 -24.75
N GLY A 13 -23.05 -2.99 -25.38
CA GLY A 13 -22.85 -4.30 -24.76
C GLY A 13 -21.90 -4.29 -23.55
N LEU A 14 -20.80 -3.54 -23.61
CA LEU A 14 -19.80 -3.55 -22.53
C LEU A 14 -20.18 -2.70 -21.34
N TYR A 15 -20.90 -1.61 -21.61
CA TYR A 15 -21.54 -0.83 -20.56
C TYR A 15 -22.52 -1.70 -19.77
N GLU A 16 -23.39 -2.44 -20.47
CA GLU A 16 -24.32 -3.39 -19.85
C GLU A 16 -23.59 -4.51 -19.10
N LEU A 17 -22.50 -5.05 -19.66
CA LEU A 17 -21.70 -6.07 -18.97
C LEU A 17 -21.06 -5.54 -17.69
N LEU A 18 -20.38 -4.39 -17.75
CA LEU A 18 -19.73 -3.79 -16.57
C LEU A 18 -20.74 -3.43 -15.49
N THR A 19 -21.88 -2.84 -15.86
CA THR A 19 -22.94 -2.49 -14.91
C THR A 19 -23.68 -3.72 -14.33
N ALA A 20 -23.73 -4.84 -15.07
CA ALA A 20 -24.37 -6.07 -14.62
C ALA A 20 -23.45 -6.98 -13.79
N LEU A 21 -22.12 -6.80 -13.85
CA LEU A 21 -21.15 -7.62 -13.13
C LEU A 21 -21.37 -7.65 -11.61
N PRO A 22 -21.62 -6.52 -10.91
CA PRO A 22 -21.91 -6.55 -9.47
C PRO A 22 -23.12 -7.43 -9.11
N ALA A 23 -24.18 -7.40 -9.92
CA ALA A 23 -25.37 -8.23 -9.71
C ALA A 23 -25.09 -9.72 -9.93
N GLN A 24 -24.22 -10.07 -10.89
CA GLN A 24 -23.83 -11.45 -11.15
C GLN A 24 -22.90 -12.01 -10.07
N LEU A 25 -22.09 -11.15 -9.44
CA LEU A 25 -21.16 -11.52 -8.39
C LEU A 25 -21.81 -11.56 -7.00
N GLN A 26 -22.96 -10.91 -6.81
CA GLN A 26 -23.71 -10.87 -5.55
C GLN A 26 -23.87 -12.24 -4.85
N PRO A 27 -24.16 -13.37 -5.52
CA PRO A 27 -24.29 -14.67 -4.84
C PRO A 27 -22.99 -15.23 -4.27
N HIS A 28 -21.83 -14.65 -4.63
CA HIS A 28 -20.49 -15.16 -4.32
C HIS A 28 -19.71 -14.23 -3.37
N VAL A 29 -20.32 -13.12 -2.94
CA VAL A 29 -19.67 -12.10 -2.11
C VAL A 29 -20.32 -12.11 -0.73
N ASP A 30 -19.56 -12.53 0.28
CA ASP A 30 -20.02 -12.65 1.67
C ASP A 30 -19.96 -11.31 2.44
N SER A 31 -19.20 -10.33 1.95
CA SER A 31 -18.99 -9.02 2.58
C SER A 31 -19.85 -7.93 1.92
N GLN A 32 -20.67 -7.25 2.73
CA GLN A 32 -21.44 -6.09 2.29
C GLN A 32 -20.55 -4.91 1.86
N GLU A 33 -19.36 -4.77 2.46
CA GLU A 33 -18.40 -3.72 2.11
C GLU A 33 -17.84 -3.96 0.70
N ASP A 34 -17.49 -5.21 0.38
CA ASP A 34 -16.96 -5.59 -0.93
C ASP A 34 -18.03 -5.45 -2.01
N LEU A 35 -19.28 -5.83 -1.70
CA LEU A 35 -20.40 -5.65 -2.62
C LEU A 35 -20.63 -4.17 -2.92
N THR A 36 -20.60 -3.31 -1.90
CA THR A 36 -20.75 -1.86 -2.06
C THR A 36 -19.62 -1.28 -2.92
N PHE A 37 -18.38 -1.70 -2.65
CA PHE A 37 -17.23 -1.31 -3.45
C PHE A 37 -17.35 -1.71 -4.93
N LEU A 38 -17.85 -2.92 -5.23
CA LEU A 38 -18.06 -3.38 -6.60
C LEU A 38 -19.12 -2.52 -7.32
N TRP A 39 -20.22 -2.20 -6.64
CA TRP A 39 -21.25 -1.31 -7.19
C TRP A 39 -20.72 0.09 -7.47
N ASP A 40 -19.91 0.63 -6.57
CA ASP A 40 -19.25 1.93 -6.78
C ASP A 40 -18.29 1.84 -7.97
N MET A 41 -17.31 0.93 -7.93
CA MET A 41 -16.28 0.81 -8.95
C MET A 41 -16.87 0.55 -10.36
N PHE A 42 -17.80 -0.40 -10.50
CA PHE A 42 -18.40 -0.75 -11.79
C PHE A 42 -19.59 0.14 -12.18
N GLY A 43 -20.13 0.94 -11.26
CA GLY A 43 -21.14 1.96 -11.55
C GLY A 43 -20.54 3.31 -11.98
N GLU A 44 -19.27 3.56 -11.63
CA GLU A 44 -18.61 4.84 -11.88
C GLU A 44 -18.34 5.13 -13.35
N LYS A 45 -18.86 6.26 -13.85
CA LYS A 45 -18.76 6.68 -15.27
C LYS A 45 -17.31 6.81 -15.76
N ILE A 46 -16.38 7.07 -14.84
CA ILE A 46 -14.95 7.19 -15.13
C ILE A 46 -14.39 5.85 -15.62
N LEU A 47 -14.70 4.75 -14.93
CA LEU A 47 -14.21 3.42 -15.33
C LEU A 47 -14.79 3.03 -16.70
N HIS A 48 -16.08 3.27 -16.91
CA HIS A 48 -16.73 3.04 -18.22
C HIS A 48 -16.04 3.81 -19.34
N SER A 49 -15.74 5.09 -19.12
CA SER A 49 -15.05 5.92 -20.11
C SER A 49 -13.64 5.41 -20.38
N LEU A 50 -12.92 4.97 -19.33
CA LEU A 50 -11.58 4.41 -19.45
C LEU A 50 -11.58 3.10 -20.26
N VAL A 51 -12.52 2.19 -19.98
CA VAL A 51 -12.66 0.92 -20.72
C VAL A 51 -13.00 1.17 -22.19
N LYS A 52 -13.87 2.15 -22.48
CA LYS A 52 -14.18 2.54 -23.87
C LYS A 52 -12.95 3.07 -24.61
N ILE A 53 -12.15 3.92 -23.95
CA ILE A 53 -10.90 4.41 -24.52
C ILE A 53 -9.92 3.25 -24.75
N HIS A 54 -9.78 2.36 -23.77
CA HIS A 54 -8.93 1.18 -23.87
C HIS A 54 -9.31 0.30 -25.08
N GLU A 55 -10.58 -0.01 -25.26
CA GLU A 55 -11.02 -0.79 -26.41
C GLU A 55 -10.77 -0.09 -27.74
N LYS A 56 -11.00 1.23 -27.79
CA LYS A 56 -10.76 2.00 -29.00
C LYS A 56 -9.27 2.02 -29.35
N LEU A 57 -8.40 2.15 -28.34
CA LEU A 57 -6.96 2.06 -28.51
C LEU A 57 -6.52 0.65 -28.92
N HIS A 58 -7.08 -0.39 -28.31
CA HIS A 58 -6.81 -1.79 -28.66
C HIS A 58 -7.27 -2.12 -30.10
N TYR A 59 -8.37 -1.52 -30.57
CA TYR A 59 -8.78 -1.60 -31.97
C TYR A 59 -7.71 -1.02 -32.91
N TYR A 60 -7.11 0.13 -32.56
CA TYR A 60 -6.02 0.71 -33.33
C TYR A 60 -4.71 -0.09 -33.21
N GLU A 61 -4.42 -0.68 -32.05
CA GLU A 61 -3.25 -1.56 -31.85
C GLU A 61 -3.30 -2.76 -32.80
N LYS A 62 -4.48 -3.37 -32.99
CA LYS A 62 -4.67 -4.48 -33.96
C LYS A 62 -4.40 -4.08 -35.42
N GLN A 63 -4.47 -2.79 -35.73
CA GLN A 63 -4.20 -2.24 -37.06
C GLN A 63 -2.80 -1.65 -37.18
N ASN A 64 -2.01 -1.68 -36.10
CA ASN A 64 -0.71 -1.07 -36.06
C ASN A 64 0.29 -1.90 -36.89
N PRO A 65 1.12 -1.26 -37.75
CA PRO A 65 2.18 -1.97 -38.46
C PRO A 65 3.17 -2.62 -37.48
N VAL A 66 3.77 -3.73 -37.91
CA VAL A 66 4.81 -4.42 -37.14
C VAL A 66 6.04 -3.50 -37.05
N PRO A 67 6.58 -3.25 -35.85
CA PRO A 67 7.78 -2.43 -35.68
C PRO A 67 8.97 -3.09 -36.39
N ILE A 68 9.78 -2.27 -37.08
CA ILE A 68 10.91 -2.75 -37.90
C ILE A 68 12.06 -3.21 -37.00
N LEU A 69 12.23 -2.60 -35.82
CA LEU A 69 13.26 -2.89 -34.83
C LEU A 69 12.61 -2.94 -33.44
N HIS A 70 13.18 -3.72 -32.53
CA HIS A 70 12.76 -3.76 -31.13
C HIS A 70 13.59 -2.84 -30.23
N GLY A 71 14.67 -2.25 -30.76
CA GLY A 71 15.61 -1.40 -30.04
C GLY A 71 16.29 -0.40 -30.97
N ALA A 72 15.85 0.86 -30.92
CA ALA A 72 16.36 1.98 -31.70
C ALA A 72 16.98 3.07 -30.80
N ALA A 73 16.78 3.03 -29.47
CA ALA A 73 17.35 3.96 -28.50
C ALA A 73 18.87 3.96 -28.46
N VAL A 74 19.52 2.88 -28.90
CA VAL A 74 20.99 2.81 -29.07
C VAL A 74 21.51 3.75 -30.17
N LEU A 75 20.63 4.31 -31.01
CA LEU A 75 20.99 5.15 -32.15
C LEU A 75 20.98 6.66 -31.82
N ALA A 76 20.27 7.10 -30.76
CA ALA A 76 20.33 8.46 -30.21
C ALA A 76 19.53 8.59 -28.89
N ASP A 77 19.85 9.61 -28.10
CA ASP A 77 19.19 9.97 -26.83
C ASP A 77 17.94 10.84 -27.08
N ASP A 78 17.03 10.33 -27.90
CA ASP A 78 15.77 11.02 -28.26
C ASP A 78 14.59 10.31 -27.59
N ALA A 79 13.72 11.07 -26.93
CA ALA A 79 12.49 10.58 -26.31
C ALA A 79 11.64 9.77 -27.31
N LEU A 80 11.71 10.10 -28.61
CA LEU A 80 11.04 9.36 -29.67
C LEU A 80 11.51 7.89 -29.77
N LEU A 81 12.81 7.64 -29.66
CA LEU A 81 13.40 6.30 -29.78
C LEU A 81 13.14 5.46 -28.53
N SER A 82 13.17 6.10 -27.35
CA SER A 82 12.76 5.46 -26.09
C SER A 82 11.27 5.04 -26.11
N VAL A 83 10.39 5.91 -26.62
CA VAL A 83 8.96 5.57 -26.78
C VAL A 83 8.77 4.46 -27.81
N HIS A 84 9.50 4.50 -28.93
CA HIS A 84 9.47 3.44 -29.93
C HIS A 84 9.80 2.08 -29.31
N ASP A 85 10.87 1.99 -28.52
CA ASP A 85 11.32 0.74 -27.91
C ASP A 85 10.34 0.24 -26.84
N THR A 86 9.83 1.16 -26.00
CA THR A 86 8.81 0.86 -24.99
C THR A 86 7.55 0.26 -25.61
N VAL A 87 7.04 0.85 -26.70
CA VAL A 87 5.85 0.36 -27.42
C VAL A 87 6.15 -0.95 -28.16
N ALA A 88 7.30 -1.06 -28.83
CA ALA A 88 7.69 -2.26 -29.58
C ALA A 88 7.85 -3.48 -28.66
N GLN A 89 8.34 -3.28 -27.44
CA GLN A 89 8.56 -4.33 -26.45
C GLN A 89 7.34 -4.59 -25.55
N LYS A 90 6.27 -3.78 -25.67
CA LYS A 90 5.10 -3.80 -24.77
C LYS A 90 5.47 -3.64 -23.29
N ASN A 91 6.55 -2.92 -23.01
CA ASN A 91 7.08 -2.74 -21.67
C ASN A 91 6.44 -1.51 -21.01
N TYR A 92 5.17 -1.61 -20.64
CA TYR A 92 4.40 -0.51 -20.06
C TYR A 92 4.46 -0.45 -18.53
N ASP A 93 5.20 -1.37 -17.91
CA ASP A 93 5.29 -1.44 -16.45
C ASP A 93 5.95 -0.16 -15.90
N PRO A 94 5.38 0.45 -14.85
CA PRO A 94 5.97 1.62 -14.23
C PRO A 94 7.34 1.23 -13.66
N VAL A 95 8.40 1.75 -14.27
CA VAL A 95 9.76 1.56 -13.76
C VAL A 95 9.90 2.41 -12.51
N LEU A 96 10.10 1.75 -11.37
CA LEU A 96 10.44 2.46 -10.13
C LEU A 96 11.78 3.19 -10.35
N PRO A 97 11.91 4.44 -9.89
CA PRO A 97 13.20 5.10 -9.90
C PRO A 97 14.22 4.22 -9.17
N PRO A 98 15.47 4.13 -9.67
CA PRO A 98 16.51 3.40 -8.97
C PRO A 98 16.63 3.95 -7.54
N MET A 99 16.79 3.06 -6.57
CA MET A 99 17.08 3.45 -5.20
C MET A 99 18.38 4.29 -5.20
N PRO A 100 18.42 5.45 -4.52
CA PRO A 100 19.65 6.22 -4.38
C PRO A 100 20.76 5.37 -3.74
N ASP A 101 22.01 5.55 -4.20
CA ASP A 101 23.18 4.77 -3.75
C ASP A 101 23.57 5.05 -2.29
N ASP A 102 22.98 6.07 -1.65
CA ASP A 102 23.26 6.51 -0.27
C ASP A 102 22.25 5.96 0.76
N ILE A 103 21.47 4.92 0.41
CA ILE A 103 20.68 4.20 1.41
C ILE A 103 21.62 3.17 2.03
N ASP A 104 22.08 3.42 3.26
CA ASP A 104 22.71 2.37 4.04
C ASP A 104 21.69 1.22 4.18
N ASP A 105 21.94 0.08 3.53
CA ASP A 105 21.11 -1.13 3.59
C ASP A 105 20.94 -1.67 5.03
N GLU A 106 21.66 -1.09 6.00
CA GLU A 106 21.55 -1.33 7.44
C GLU A 106 20.54 -0.42 8.16
N GLU A 107 19.87 0.52 7.48
CA GLU A 107 18.82 1.33 8.10
C GLU A 107 17.58 0.45 8.33
N ASP A 108 17.47 -0.05 9.56
CA ASP A 108 16.38 -0.89 10.06
C ASP A 108 15.02 -0.49 9.47
N SER A 109 14.33 -1.44 8.82
CA SER A 109 13.03 -1.18 8.18
C SER A 109 12.01 -0.64 9.18
N VAL A 110 11.77 0.66 9.14
CA VAL A 110 10.89 1.33 10.07
C VAL A 110 9.42 1.14 9.69
N LYS A 111 8.60 0.70 10.64
CA LYS A 111 7.15 0.60 10.53
C LYS A 111 6.46 1.77 11.22
N ILE A 112 5.62 2.51 10.50
CA ILE A 112 4.79 3.58 11.05
C ILE A 112 3.41 3.02 11.40
N ILE A 113 3.04 3.10 12.67
CA ILE A 113 1.78 2.56 13.20
C ILE A 113 0.94 3.70 13.75
N ARG A 114 -0.30 3.83 13.27
CA ARG A 114 -1.27 4.76 13.83
C ARG A 114 -2.30 4.00 14.66
N LEU A 115 -2.31 4.24 15.96
CA LEU A 115 -3.23 3.61 16.90
C LEU A 115 -4.17 4.63 17.51
N VAL A 116 -5.47 4.31 17.55
CA VAL A 116 -6.45 5.15 18.26
C VAL A 116 -6.50 4.73 19.72
N LYS A 117 -6.03 5.61 20.59
CA LYS A 117 -6.10 5.48 22.04
C LYS A 117 -7.34 6.19 22.58
N ASN A 118 -8.14 5.45 23.36
CA ASN A 118 -9.29 5.96 24.10
C ASN A 118 -8.87 6.45 25.50
N ARG A 119 -9.81 6.47 26.47
CA ARG A 119 -9.53 6.81 27.89
C ARG A 119 -8.74 5.72 28.63
N GLU A 120 -8.47 4.59 27.99
CA GLU A 120 -7.73 3.45 28.54
C GLU A 120 -6.23 3.56 28.24
N PRO A 121 -5.36 2.93 29.05
CA PRO A 121 -3.95 2.82 28.71
C PRO A 121 -3.75 2.04 27.40
N LEU A 122 -2.62 2.28 26.72
CA LEU A 122 -2.27 1.61 25.47
C LEU A 122 -2.29 0.08 25.58
N GLY A 123 -2.07 -0.44 26.78
CA GLY A 123 -1.92 -1.87 27.04
C GLY A 123 -0.57 -2.39 26.57
N ALA A 124 0.47 -1.56 26.55
CA ALA A 124 1.84 -1.99 26.33
C ALA A 124 2.76 -1.38 27.40
N THR A 125 3.76 -2.13 27.81
CA THR A 125 4.82 -1.70 28.72
C THR A 125 6.11 -1.56 27.93
N ILE A 126 6.82 -0.46 28.12
CA ILE A 126 8.11 -0.19 27.50
C ILE A 126 9.22 -0.32 28.54
N LYS A 127 10.41 -0.72 28.10
CA LYS A 127 11.65 -0.74 28.90
C LYS A 127 12.75 -0.05 28.10
N LYS A 128 13.71 0.55 28.78
CA LYS A 128 14.94 1.01 28.14
C LYS A 128 15.94 -0.14 28.14
N ASP A 129 16.52 -0.44 26.98
CA ASP A 129 17.62 -1.37 26.88
C ASP A 129 18.92 -0.71 27.37
N GLU A 130 19.67 -1.39 28.23
CA GLU A 130 20.91 -0.87 28.81
C GLU A 130 22.08 -0.93 27.82
N GLN A 131 22.02 -1.82 26.81
CA GLN A 131 23.10 -2.01 25.85
C GLN A 131 23.02 -1.03 24.68
N THR A 132 21.82 -0.82 24.13
CA THR A 132 21.59 0.03 22.96
C THR A 132 21.04 1.41 23.32
N GLY A 133 20.51 1.58 24.54
CA GLY A 133 19.79 2.78 24.94
C GLY A 133 18.39 2.89 24.31
N ALA A 134 17.97 1.92 23.50
CA ALA A 134 16.72 1.94 22.77
C ALA A 134 15.51 1.61 23.66
N ILE A 135 14.34 2.11 23.28
CA ILE A 135 13.09 1.87 24.01
C ILE A 135 12.37 0.68 23.40
N ILE A 136 12.29 -0.43 24.13
CA ILE A 136 11.75 -1.70 23.63
C ILE A 136 10.42 -2.00 24.29
N VAL A 137 9.47 -2.54 23.53
CA VAL A 137 8.21 -3.08 24.06
C VAL A 137 8.48 -4.34 24.88
N ALA A 138 8.33 -4.24 26.20
CA ALA A 138 8.57 -5.33 27.15
C ALA A 138 7.39 -6.31 27.24
N ARG A 139 6.16 -5.80 27.21
CA ARG A 139 4.95 -6.62 27.36
C ARG A 139 3.74 -5.95 26.72
N ILE A 140 2.83 -6.77 26.20
CA ILE A 140 1.51 -6.35 25.76
C ILE A 140 0.46 -6.95 26.70
N MET A 141 -0.47 -6.12 27.15
CA MET A 141 -1.60 -6.47 28.00
C MET A 141 -2.77 -6.92 27.12
N ARG A 142 -3.26 -8.14 27.39
CA ARG A 142 -4.41 -8.71 26.67
C ARG A 142 -5.63 -7.80 26.78
N GLY A 143 -6.29 -7.56 25.66
CA GLY A 143 -7.46 -6.70 25.56
C GLY A 143 -7.15 -5.19 25.55
N GLY A 144 -5.89 -4.77 25.61
CA GLY A 144 -5.49 -3.37 25.45
C GLY A 144 -5.50 -2.90 23.99
N ALA A 145 -5.33 -1.59 23.76
CA ALA A 145 -5.35 -1.04 22.39
C ALA A 145 -4.24 -1.61 21.50
N ALA A 146 -3.03 -1.83 22.05
CA ALA A 146 -1.93 -2.46 21.34
C ALA A 146 -2.25 -3.91 20.92
N ASP A 147 -2.80 -4.71 21.85
CA ASP A 147 -3.20 -6.11 21.61
C ASP A 147 -4.29 -6.22 20.55
N ARG A 148 -5.34 -5.40 20.65
CA ARG A 148 -6.45 -5.38 19.69
C ARG A 148 -6.03 -4.95 18.29
N SER A 149 -4.97 -4.15 18.18
CA SER A 149 -4.44 -3.77 16.88
C SER A 149 -3.61 -4.85 16.20
N GLY A 150 -2.92 -5.70 16.99
CA GLY A 150 -1.93 -6.65 16.47
C GLY A 150 -0.79 -5.99 15.68
N LEU A 151 -0.63 -4.66 15.75
CA LEU A 151 0.36 -3.95 14.95
C LEU A 151 1.71 -3.85 15.65
N ILE A 152 1.69 -3.87 16.99
CA ILE A 152 2.84 -3.78 17.89
C ILE A 152 3.02 -5.14 18.57
N HIS A 153 4.26 -5.61 18.66
CA HIS A 153 4.65 -6.87 19.27
C HIS A 153 5.70 -6.68 20.37
N VAL A 154 5.88 -7.70 21.20
CA VAL A 154 6.90 -7.70 22.25
C VAL A 154 8.28 -7.86 21.61
N GLY A 155 9.15 -6.89 21.85
CA GLY A 155 10.48 -6.81 21.23
C GLY A 155 10.60 -5.64 20.26
N ASP A 156 9.48 -5.07 19.80
CA ASP A 156 9.53 -3.91 18.91
C ASP A 156 10.26 -2.74 19.56
N GLU A 157 11.11 -2.09 18.80
CA GLU A 157 11.88 -0.94 19.23
C GLU A 157 11.16 0.34 18.81
N LEU A 158 10.94 1.23 19.76
CA LEU A 158 10.27 2.51 19.57
C LEU A 158 11.31 3.57 19.25
N ARG A 159 11.19 4.21 18.07
CA ARG A 159 12.04 5.32 17.63
C ARG A 159 11.37 6.68 17.86
N GLU A 160 10.08 6.79 17.54
CA GLU A 160 9.33 8.04 17.74
C GLU A 160 7.88 7.78 18.21
N VAL A 161 7.34 8.74 18.98
CA VAL A 161 5.94 8.79 19.42
C VAL A 161 5.38 10.17 19.11
N ASN A 162 4.33 10.25 18.29
CA ASN A 162 3.73 11.51 17.84
C ASN A 162 4.75 12.51 17.26
N GLY A 163 5.76 12.00 16.55
CA GLY A 163 6.84 12.81 15.97
C GLY A 163 7.91 13.27 16.99
N ILE A 164 7.84 12.77 18.23
CA ILE A 164 8.86 13.03 19.26
C ILE A 164 9.79 11.82 19.32
N PRO A 165 11.11 11.98 19.08
CA PRO A 165 12.08 10.91 19.23
C PRO A 165 12.16 10.47 20.70
N VAL A 166 12.24 9.15 20.91
CA VAL A 166 12.21 8.56 22.25
C VAL A 166 13.57 8.04 22.73
N GLU A 167 14.59 7.97 21.87
CA GLU A 167 15.94 7.49 22.21
C GLU A 167 16.57 8.28 23.38
N ASP A 168 16.47 9.60 23.32
CA ASP A 168 17.03 10.51 24.34
C ASP A 168 16.14 10.66 25.58
N LYS A 169 14.95 10.05 25.58
CA LYS A 169 13.97 10.22 26.65
C LYS A 169 13.99 9.08 27.66
N ARG A 170 13.57 9.41 28.88
CA ARG A 170 13.36 8.40 29.92
C ARG A 170 11.99 7.74 29.73
N PRO A 171 11.85 6.44 30.08
CA PRO A 171 10.57 5.75 30.00
C PRO A 171 9.41 6.50 30.68
N GLU A 172 9.68 7.19 31.79
CA GLU A 172 8.67 7.96 32.52
C GLU A 172 8.10 9.12 31.70
N GLU A 173 8.95 9.80 30.92
CA GLU A 173 8.54 10.92 30.06
C GLU A 173 7.72 10.43 28.87
N ILE A 174 8.08 9.28 28.31
CA ILE A 174 7.35 8.64 27.21
C ILE A 174 5.96 8.18 27.71
N ILE A 175 5.89 7.60 28.91
CA ILE A 175 4.62 7.25 29.56
C ILE A 175 3.76 8.50 29.75
N GLN A 176 4.36 9.63 30.16
CA GLN A 176 3.64 10.89 30.34
C GLN A 176 3.10 11.44 29.01
N ILE A 177 3.89 11.42 27.94
CA ILE A 177 3.47 11.81 26.58
C ILE A 177 2.32 10.93 26.10
N LEU A 178 2.43 9.62 26.29
CA LEU A 178 1.38 8.67 25.94
C LEU A 178 0.12 8.88 26.79
N ALA A 179 0.26 9.23 28.07
CA ALA A 179 -0.87 9.49 28.97
C ALA A 179 -1.60 10.79 28.63
N GLN A 180 -0.87 11.84 28.25
CA GLN A 180 -1.42 13.13 27.84
C GLN A 180 -2.04 13.08 26.44
N SER A 181 -1.52 12.22 25.56
CA SER A 181 -2.06 12.04 24.21
C SER A 181 -3.42 11.32 24.25
N GLN A 182 -4.41 11.89 23.57
CA GLN A 182 -5.77 11.34 23.43
C GLN A 182 -6.11 11.25 21.94
N GLY A 183 -6.81 10.19 21.52
CA GLY A 183 -7.15 9.98 20.11
C GLY A 183 -6.06 9.24 19.35
N ALA A 184 -5.70 9.69 18.14
CA ALA A 184 -4.74 9.00 17.29
C ALA A 184 -3.29 9.25 17.74
N ILE A 185 -2.59 8.18 18.09
CA ILE A 185 -1.16 8.18 18.42
C ILE A 185 -0.42 7.52 17.26
N THR A 186 0.64 8.18 16.78
CA THR A 186 1.49 7.65 15.72
C THR A 186 2.80 7.19 16.32
N PHE A 187 3.20 5.96 16.01
CA PHE A 187 4.43 5.34 16.45
C PHE A 187 5.32 5.08 15.24
N LYS A 188 6.61 5.36 15.40
CA LYS A 188 7.64 4.93 14.47
C LYS A 188 8.45 3.85 15.19
N ILE A 189 8.39 2.62 14.69
CA ILE A 189 9.02 1.46 15.33
C ILE A 189 9.91 0.70 14.37
N ILE A 190 10.91 0.01 14.92
CA ILE A 190 11.67 -1.02 14.22
C ILE A 190 11.11 -2.37 14.70
N PRO A 191 10.52 -3.19 13.81
CA PRO A 191 10.01 -4.48 14.17
C PRO A 191 11.18 -5.38 14.56
N SER A 192 11.13 -5.94 15.77
CA SER A 192 12.11 -6.96 16.15
C SER A 192 11.72 -8.24 15.45
N ILE A 193 12.53 -8.68 14.50
CA ILE A 193 12.31 -9.89 13.71
C ILE A 193 12.19 -11.06 14.68
N LYS A 194 10.96 -11.45 14.99
CA LYS A 194 10.64 -12.71 15.66
C LYS A 194 9.81 -13.51 14.69
N GLU A 195 10.47 -14.46 14.04
CA GLU A 195 9.77 -15.64 13.52
C GLU A 195 9.01 -16.27 14.69
N GLU A 196 7.69 -16.07 14.75
CA GLU A 196 6.84 -16.80 15.67
C GLU A 196 6.82 -18.27 15.27
N THR A 197 7.61 -19.11 15.95
CA THR A 197 7.37 -20.55 15.95
C THR A 197 5.99 -20.81 16.57
N PRO A 198 5.04 -21.47 15.86
CA PRO A 198 3.71 -21.72 16.39
C PRO A 198 3.81 -22.65 17.60
N SER A 199 3.42 -22.12 18.76
CA SER A 199 3.35 -22.85 20.01
C SER A 199 2.23 -23.89 19.89
N LYS A 200 2.61 -25.16 19.83
CA LYS A 200 1.70 -26.32 19.77
C LYS A 200 0.71 -26.29 20.94
N GLU A 201 -0.57 -26.46 20.61
CA GLU A 201 -1.67 -26.71 21.54
C GLU A 201 -1.34 -27.86 22.50
N GLY A 202 -1.54 -27.59 23.79
CA GLY A 202 -1.40 -28.57 24.86
C GLY A 202 -2.68 -29.36 25.06
N LYS A 203 -2.55 -30.67 24.77
CA LYS A 203 -3.01 -31.84 25.52
C LYS A 203 -4.51 -32.09 25.74
#